data_AF-W1YJ92-F1
#
_entry.id   AF-W1YJ92-F1
#
_cell.length_a   1.000
_cell.length_b   1.000
_cell.length_c   1.000
_cell.angle_alpha   90.00
_cell.angle_beta   90.00
_cell.angle_gamma   90.00
#
_symmetry.space_group_name_H-M   'P 1'
#
loop_
_entity.id
_entity.type
_entity.pdbx_description
1 polymer ?
#
loop_
_entity_poly.entity_id
_entity_poly.type
_entity_poly.pdbx_seq_one_letter_code
_entity_poly.pdbx_strand_id
1 'polypeptide(L)' 'MLKIRLTRLGAKKAPFYRIVVADSRAPREGRPVDTIGQYDATKQP' A
#
# COMPACT_ATOMS: atom_id res chain seq x y z
N MET A 1 6.52 -10.61 -11.57
CA MET A 1 7.68 -10.51 -10.64
C MET A 1 7.20 -9.86 -9.36
N LEU A 2 7.57 -10.39 -8.19
CA LEU A 2 7.16 -9.83 -6.91
C LEU A 2 7.86 -8.49 -6.67
N LYS A 3 7.08 -7.50 -6.23
CA LYS A 3 7.55 -6.17 -5.87
C LYS A 3 6.87 -5.72 -4.59
N ILE A 4 7.61 -4.97 -3.79
CA ILE A 4 7.04 -4.22 -2.66
C ILE A 4 6.45 -2.94 -3.23
N ARG A 5 5.20 -2.63 -2.87
CA ARG A 5 4.51 -1.42 -3.32
C ARG A 5 3.58 -0.87 -2.25
N LEU A 6 3.17 0.39 -2.43
CA LEU A 6 2.22 1.06 -1.56
C LEU A 6 0.81 1.00 -2.15
N THR A 7 -0.12 0.43 -1.40
CA THR A 7 -1.56 0.53 -1.69
C THR A 7 -2.08 1.76 -0.98
N ARG A 8 -2.59 2.74 -1.76
CA ARG A 8 -3.19 3.96 -1.20
C ARG A 8 -4.60 3.64 -0.70
N LEU A 9 -4.89 4.10 0.49
CA LEU A 9 -6.15 4.05 1.20
C LEU A 9 -6.43 5.45 1.75
N GLY A 10 -7.57 5.59 2.42
CA GLY A 10 -8.00 6.85 3.03
C GLY A 10 -8.67 7.81 2.06
N ALA A 11 -9.00 9.00 2.57
CA ALA A 11 -9.80 9.98 1.85
C ALA A 11 -8.95 10.91 0.96
N LYS A 12 -9.64 11.77 0.20
CA LYS A 12 -9.00 12.92 -0.45
C LYS A 12 -8.42 13.83 0.64
N LYS A 13 -7.15 14.24 0.50
CA LYS A 13 -6.37 15.03 1.49
C LYS A 13 -6.03 14.32 2.82
N ALA A 14 -6.35 13.03 2.98
CA ALA A 14 -5.92 12.22 4.12
C ALA A 14 -5.46 10.83 3.64
N PRO A 15 -4.28 10.74 3.00
CA PRO A 15 -3.80 9.49 2.44
C PRO A 15 -3.23 8.56 3.53
N PHE A 16 -3.65 7.31 3.49
CA PHE A 16 -3.07 6.22 4.27
C PHE A 16 -2.45 5.22 3.30
N TYR A 17 -1.34 4.59 3.65
CA TYR A 17 -0.69 3.63 2.77
C TYR A 17 -0.48 2.29 3.48
N ARG A 18 -0.74 1.18 2.78
CA ARG A 18 -0.29 -0.15 3.20
C ARG A 18 0.92 -0.55 2.38
N ILE A 19 1.93 -1.07 3.06
CA ILE A 19 3.11 -1.66 2.42
C ILE A 19 2.77 -3.13 2.14
N VAL A 20 2.69 -3.48 0.86
CA VAL A 20 2.26 -4.82 0.42
C VAL A 20 3.26 -5.42 -0.55
N VAL A 21 3.34 -6.74 -0.54
CA VAL A 21 4.09 -7.53 -1.53
C VAL A 21 3.11 -8.07 -2.56
N ALA A 22 3.30 -7.72 -3.84
CA ALA A 22 2.41 -8.16 -4.90
C ALA A 22 3.16 -8.40 -6.22
N ASP A 23 2.60 -9.21 -7.12
CA ASP A 23 3.13 -9.34 -8.47
C ASP A 23 2.94 -8.02 -9.24
N SER A 24 3.94 -7.64 -10.02
CA SER A 24 3.94 -6.45 -10.89
C SER A 24 2.73 -6.33 -11.82
N ARG A 25 2.11 -7.44 -12.22
CA ARG A 25 0.93 -7.45 -13.10
C ARG A 25 -0.39 -7.26 -12.35
N ALA A 26 -0.38 -7.39 -11.03
CA ALA A 26 -1.60 -7.26 -10.22
C ALA A 26 -2.06 -5.79 -10.16
N PRO A 27 -3.37 -5.52 -10.16
CA PRO A 27 -3.90 -4.15 -10.01
C PRO A 27 -3.51 -3.55 -8.66
N ARG A 28 -3.39 -2.22 -8.57
CA ARG A 28 -2.84 -1.51 -7.40
C ARG A 28 -3.59 -1.81 -6.10
N GLU A 29 -4.91 -1.94 -6.18
CA GLU A 29 -5.82 -2.21 -5.05
C GLU A 29 -6.40 -3.63 -5.11
N GLY A 30 -5.71 -4.55 -5.78
CA GLY A 30 -6.03 -5.97 -5.75
C GLY A 30 -5.54 -6.69 -4.50
N ARG A 31 -5.86 -7.98 -4.41
CA ARG A 31 -5.37 -8.86 -3.34
C ARG A 31 -3.85 -8.97 -3.41
N PRO A 32 -3.10 -8.51 -2.38
CA PRO A 32 -1.66 -8.73 -2.33
C PRO A 32 -1.34 -10.17 -1.96
N VAL A 33 -0.09 -10.58 -2.17
CA VAL A 33 0.43 -11.86 -1.66
C VAL A 33 0.53 -11.79 -0.14
N ASP A 34 1.10 -10.68 0.36
CA ASP A 34 1.21 -10.43 1.79
C ASP A 34 1.24 -8.93 2.13
N THR A 35 0.85 -8.57 3.36
CA THR A 35 0.88 -7.20 3.88
C THR A 35 1.89 -7.10 5.02
N ILE A 36 2.98 -6.37 4.79
CA ILE A 36 4.12 -6.30 5.71
C ILE A 36 4.07 -5.08 6.64
N GLY A 37 3.22 -4.08 6.36
CA GLY A 37 3.11 -2.93 7.24
C GLY A 37 2.15 -1.85 6.77
N GLN A 38 2.12 -0.77 7.54
CA GLN A 38 1.30 0.41 7.30
C GLN A 38 2.17 1.65 7.42
N TYR A 39 1.93 2.60 6.52
CA TYR A 39 2.60 3.89 6.50
C TYR A 39 1.52 4.98 6.48
N ASP A 40 1.48 5.75 7.57
CA ASP A 40 0.60 6.91 7.68
C ASP A 40 1.39 8.17 7.38
N ALA A 41 1.15 8.76 6.20
CA ALA A 41 1.84 9.96 5.77
C ALA A 41 1.37 11.23 6.53
N THR A 42 0.35 11.12 7.37
CA THR A 42 -0.20 12.25 8.13
C THR A 42 0.31 12.31 9.56
N LYS A 43 0.91 11.22 10.07
CA LYS A 43 1.53 11.21 11.39
C LYS A 43 2.92 11.80 11.30
N GLN A 44 3.13 12.89 12.03
CA GLN A 44 4.48 13.39 12.33
C GLN A 44 5.13 12.42 13.34
N PRO A 45 6.44 12.15 13.21
CA PRO A 45 7.15 11.16 14.01
C PRO A 45 7.15 11.45 15.52
#